data_AF-A0A2V6PF61-F1
#
_entry.id   AF-A0A2V6PF61-F1
#
_cell.length_a   1.000
_cell.length_b   1.000
_cell.length_c   1.000
_cell.angle_alpha   90.00
_cell.angle_beta   90.00
_cell.angle_gamma   90.00
#
_symmetry.space_group_name_H-M   'P 1'
#
loop_
_entity.id
_entity.type
_entity.pdbx_description
1 polymer ?
#
loop_
_entity_poly.entity_id
_entity_poly.type
_entity_poly.pdbx_seq_one_letter_code
_entity_poly.pdbx_strand_id
1 'polypeptide(L)'
;MASDPASHPLWSSGSSGRRCCRLVTDGRITYEGQSFSWRLKTDMRHAFAHQLFVQDTAIISRDEAGHTRINWNEWCGDKVIYRRVTPGRINWSQLPEIVVLLEPIIGERVVYNPLGGSDTVRTEAESRERLERVWQELYGRQPQFVRRTLPLSRVLEPVLAGLRAGGNRQEAATLDAFVSRMKQLERNELEPQEAIKSRGDLLTMLRRLHARDENGVMAPLLRPMEPFALEGERNRSVPFLLIQDENLFDESGKQPRRIDRTVWRHGEYTRDQRRSSEVYSGREPLVVCIGDIGVEGRDMLPQACIFDSQDHPERVPYIWWNNLKDLTFSKSLHISLQAFYLRRYARRVAELWQKEYGRRPAVHASTAVSLNGRPHQQLVDPNADLATVPVTWFGHNAWIRDLEMPRIPREALSRGQDFIGP
;
A
#
# COMPACT_ATOMS: atom_id res chain seq x y z
N MET A 1 47.34 31.79 55.80
CA MET A 1 46.61 33.07 55.87
C MET A 1 46.88 33.78 54.56
N ALA A 2 45.96 33.69 53.62
CA ALA A 2 44.95 34.73 53.32
C ALA A 2 45.61 35.86 52.51
N SER A 3 45.09 36.36 51.39
CA SER A 3 43.92 36.07 50.56
C SER A 3 44.03 37.04 49.37
N ASP A 4 43.32 36.70 48.30
CA ASP A 4 42.91 37.45 47.10
C ASP A 4 42.73 38.99 47.26
N PRO A 5 42.76 39.79 46.16
CA PRO A 5 41.54 39.89 45.35
C PRO A 5 41.69 40.08 43.82
N ALA A 6 40.60 39.68 43.17
CA ALA A 6 40.27 39.79 41.74
C ALA A 6 39.93 41.21 41.24
N SER A 7 40.02 41.42 39.92
CA SER A 7 39.04 42.15 39.10
C SER A 7 39.29 42.01 37.58
N HIS A 8 38.29 41.47 36.86
CA HIS A 8 38.09 41.48 35.39
C HIS A 8 37.56 42.86 34.90
N PRO A 9 37.28 43.17 33.59
CA PRO A 9 37.17 42.37 32.34
C PRO A 9 37.86 43.04 31.10
N LEU A 10 37.95 42.46 29.88
CA LEU A 10 36.98 42.56 28.76
C LEU A 10 37.53 41.87 27.49
N TRP A 11 36.61 41.31 26.70
CA TRP A 11 36.82 40.56 25.45
C TRP A 11 37.25 41.42 24.25
N SER A 12 38.09 40.86 23.34
CA SER A 12 37.80 40.84 21.89
C SER A 12 38.67 39.85 21.10
N SER A 13 37.98 39.10 20.24
CA SER A 13 38.33 38.40 18.97
C SER A 13 39.79 38.16 18.53
N GLY A 14 40.06 36.94 18.04
CA GLY A 14 40.91 36.76 16.86
C GLY A 14 41.84 35.52 16.79
N SER A 15 41.31 34.42 16.24
CA SER A 15 41.96 33.45 15.33
C SER A 15 43.29 32.73 15.66
N SER A 16 43.18 31.39 15.52
CA SER A 16 44.12 30.44 14.87
C SER A 16 44.84 29.41 15.75
N GLY A 17 44.76 28.14 15.32
CA GLY A 17 45.71 27.09 15.72
C GLY A 17 45.18 25.88 16.48
N ARG A 18 44.14 25.16 16.00
CA ARG A 18 43.89 23.77 16.48
C ARG A 18 44.76 22.79 15.70
N ARG A 19 45.66 22.14 16.43
CA ARG A 19 46.51 21.03 15.97
C ARG A 19 45.67 19.89 15.41
N CYS A 20 46.03 19.48 14.21
CA CYS A 20 45.46 18.35 13.49
C CYS A 20 46.06 17.05 14.06
N CYS A 21 45.26 16.24 14.77
CA CYS A 21 45.61 14.85 15.02
C CYS A 21 45.38 14.06 13.73
N ARG A 22 46.48 13.72 13.05
CA ARG A 22 46.50 12.88 11.86
C ARG A 22 46.42 11.42 12.32
N LEU A 23 45.21 10.86 12.38
CA LEU A 23 45.02 9.41 12.47
C LEU A 23 45.27 8.82 11.07
N VAL A 24 46.21 7.88 10.99
CA VAL A 24 46.49 7.07 9.80
C VAL A 24 45.28 6.17 9.58
N THR A 25 44.45 6.49 8.59
CA THR A 25 43.23 5.76 8.26
C THR A 25 43.56 4.52 7.43
N ASP A 26 43.50 3.34 8.05
CA ASP A 26 43.12 2.11 7.34
C ASP A 26 41.61 2.20 7.02
N GLY A 27 41.26 2.06 5.74
CA GLY A 27 39.92 2.29 5.19
C GLY A 27 38.88 1.22 5.51
N ARG A 28 39.15 0.30 6.45
CA ARG A 28 38.28 -0.83 6.79
C ARG A 28 37.45 -0.64 8.06
N ILE A 29 37.64 0.44 8.81
CA ILE A 29 36.85 0.73 10.00
C ILE A 29 35.63 1.58 9.62
N THR A 30 34.54 0.92 9.23
CA THR A 30 33.23 1.58 9.07
C THR A 30 32.59 1.72 10.45
N TYR A 31 32.55 2.95 10.96
CA TYR A 31 31.76 3.31 12.15
C TYR A 31 30.28 3.38 11.76
N GLU A 32 29.65 2.22 11.63
CA GLU A 32 28.22 2.13 11.32
C GLU A 32 27.34 2.51 12.52
N GLY A 33 27.85 2.29 13.74
CA GLY A 33 27.10 2.47 14.98
C GLY A 33 27.14 3.87 15.63
N GLN A 34 28.01 4.78 15.19
CA GLN A 34 27.94 6.18 15.60
C GLN A 34 27.50 6.99 14.40
N SER A 35 26.41 7.75 14.53
CA SER A 35 25.95 8.95 13.81
C SER A 35 26.80 9.55 12.65
N PHE A 36 27.40 8.75 11.79
CA PHE A 36 28.23 9.12 10.63
C PHE A 36 27.34 9.28 9.39
N SER A 37 26.17 9.88 9.59
CA SER A 37 25.20 10.28 8.57
C SER A 37 25.77 11.25 7.52
N TRP A 38 26.98 11.80 7.71
CA TRP A 38 27.61 12.71 6.75
C TRP A 38 28.13 12.02 5.47
N ARG A 39 28.21 10.68 5.44
CA ARG A 39 28.49 9.90 4.22
C ARG A 39 27.25 9.36 3.54
N LEU A 40 26.05 9.71 3.96
CA LEU A 40 24.81 9.30 3.30
C LEU A 40 23.99 10.55 3.02
N LYS A 41 24.40 11.32 2.00
CA LYS A 41 23.44 12.21 1.35
C LYS A 41 22.45 11.30 0.61
N THR A 42 21.41 10.91 1.33
CA THR A 42 20.24 10.23 0.77
C THR A 42 19.46 11.27 -0.02
N ASP A 43 19.33 11.06 -1.33
CA ASP A 43 18.36 11.83 -2.08
C ASP A 43 16.97 11.23 -1.81
N MET A 44 16.15 11.95 -1.03
CA MET A 44 14.80 11.51 -0.71
C MET A 44 13.91 11.37 -1.95
N ARG A 45 14.26 12.03 -3.07
CA ARG A 45 13.53 11.92 -4.33
C ARG A 45 13.68 10.54 -4.98
N HIS A 46 14.65 9.74 -4.51
CA HIS A 46 15.00 8.44 -5.08
C HIS A 46 15.11 7.34 -4.00
N ALA A 47 14.23 7.38 -2.99
CA ALA A 47 14.15 6.36 -1.94
C ALA A 47 12.76 5.70 -1.91
N PHE A 48 12.73 4.38 -1.71
CA PHE A 48 11.51 3.61 -1.47
C PHE A 48 11.25 3.54 0.04
N ALA A 49 10.03 3.90 0.45
CA ALA A 49 9.63 3.71 1.84
C ALA A 49 9.66 2.22 2.20
N HIS A 50 10.16 1.91 3.40
CA HIS A 50 10.29 0.53 3.84
C HIS A 50 8.95 -0.20 3.88
N GLN A 51 8.99 -1.49 3.58
CA GLN A 51 7.90 -2.43 3.83
C GLN A 51 8.39 -3.45 4.86
N LEU A 52 7.57 -3.72 5.88
CA LEU A 52 7.87 -4.73 6.90
C LEU A 52 7.00 -5.95 6.71
N PHE A 53 7.61 -7.11 6.87
CA PHE A 53 6.97 -8.40 6.77
C PHE A 53 7.22 -9.18 8.06
N VAL A 54 6.18 -9.80 8.58
CA VAL A 54 6.24 -10.63 9.78
C VAL A 54 6.22 -12.09 9.34
N GLN A 55 7.19 -12.87 9.81
CA GLN A 55 7.21 -14.31 9.61
C GLN A 55 6.87 -15.01 10.92
N ASP A 56 5.75 -15.71 10.89
CA ASP A 56 5.24 -16.53 11.99
C ASP A 56 4.71 -17.85 11.42
N THR A 57 5.49 -18.91 11.61
CA THR A 57 5.23 -20.23 11.02
C THR A 57 4.01 -20.93 11.61
N ALA A 58 3.52 -20.49 12.78
CA ALA A 58 2.27 -20.99 13.33
C ALA A 58 1.05 -20.50 12.53
N ILE A 59 1.16 -19.33 11.89
CA ILE A 59 0.09 -18.71 11.09
C ILE A 59 0.22 -19.09 9.62
N ILE A 60 1.39 -18.88 9.01
CA ILE A 60 1.64 -19.21 7.60
C ILE A 60 2.80 -20.20 7.55
N SER A 61 2.52 -21.40 7.06
CA SER A 61 3.52 -22.47 6.89
C SER A 61 3.46 -23.06 5.49
N ARG A 62 4.52 -23.76 5.09
CA ARG A 62 4.51 -24.65 3.93
C ARG A 62 4.58 -26.09 4.41
N ASP A 63 3.80 -26.98 3.80
CA ASP A 63 3.93 -28.41 4.03
C ASP A 63 5.12 -29.01 3.23
N GLU A 64 5.40 -30.30 3.44
CA GLU A 64 6.48 -31.01 2.75
C GLU A 64 6.26 -31.12 1.23
N ALA A 65 5.00 -31.04 0.79
CA ALA A 65 4.61 -31.01 -0.62
C ALA A 65 4.69 -29.60 -1.24
N GLY A 66 5.03 -28.58 -0.45
CA GLY A 66 5.15 -27.19 -0.87
C GLY A 66 3.84 -26.40 -0.88
N HIS A 67 2.72 -26.97 -0.43
CA HIS A 67 1.46 -26.26 -0.28
C HIS A 67 1.55 -25.25 0.84
N THR A 68 0.94 -24.09 0.63
CA THR A 68 0.87 -23.05 1.67
C THR A 68 -0.35 -23.28 2.53
N ARG A 69 -0.15 -23.33 3.84
CA ARG A 69 -1.21 -23.42 4.83
C ARG A 69 -1.32 -22.12 5.61
N ILE A 70 -2.53 -21.58 5.70
CA ILE A 70 -2.86 -20.47 6.59
C ILE A 70 -3.73 -20.98 7.73
N ASN A 71 -3.26 -20.81 8.96
CA ASN A 71 -3.96 -21.23 10.16
C ASN A 71 -4.71 -20.06 10.81
N TRP A 72 -5.98 -19.92 10.47
CA TRP A 72 -6.85 -18.86 10.98
C TRP A 72 -7.21 -18.99 12.46
N ASN A 73 -6.90 -20.13 13.10
CA ASN A 73 -7.06 -20.27 14.55
C ASN A 73 -5.91 -19.60 15.32
N GLU A 74 -4.76 -19.41 14.67
CA GLU A 74 -3.57 -18.76 15.23
C GLU A 74 -3.51 -17.27 14.88
N TRP A 75 -4.46 -16.77 14.08
CA TRP A 75 -4.57 -15.37 13.65
C TRP A 75 -5.55 -14.61 14.54
N CYS A 76 -5.09 -13.53 15.18
CA CYS A 76 -5.92 -12.73 16.10
C CYS A 76 -6.73 -11.62 15.40
N GLY A 77 -6.42 -11.30 14.12
CA GLY A 77 -7.12 -10.28 13.36
C GLY A 77 -8.34 -10.80 12.58
N ASP A 78 -8.90 -9.94 11.73
CA ASP A 78 -9.97 -10.34 10.81
C ASP A 78 -9.48 -11.39 9.81
N LYS A 79 -10.31 -12.39 9.52
CA LYS A 79 -10.01 -13.46 8.55
C LYS A 79 -10.15 -12.95 7.11
N VAL A 80 -9.19 -12.12 6.71
CA VAL A 80 -9.17 -11.44 5.42
C VAL A 80 -7.82 -11.67 4.73
N ILE A 81 -7.87 -12.02 3.46
CA ILE A 81 -6.72 -11.95 2.56
C ILE A 81 -6.90 -10.74 1.65
N TYR A 82 -5.93 -9.84 1.68
CA TYR A 82 -5.86 -8.71 0.76
C TYR A 82 -5.11 -9.14 -0.49
N ARG A 83 -5.80 -9.24 -1.61
CA ARG A 83 -5.25 -9.69 -2.87
C ARG A 83 -4.76 -8.54 -3.70
N ARG A 84 -3.44 -8.45 -3.89
CA ARG A 84 -2.87 -7.45 -4.80
C ARG A 84 -3.22 -7.80 -6.23
N VAL A 85 -3.78 -6.81 -6.92
CA VAL A 85 -4.00 -6.81 -8.36
C VAL A 85 -3.29 -5.61 -8.97
N THR A 86 -2.93 -5.69 -10.24
CA THR A 86 -2.40 -4.54 -10.99
C THR A 86 -3.49 -3.99 -11.91
N PRO A 87 -4.16 -2.87 -11.55
CA PRO A 87 -5.11 -2.19 -12.43
C PRO A 87 -4.51 -1.91 -13.81
N GLY A 88 -5.31 -2.17 -14.84
CA GLY A 88 -4.93 -2.16 -16.25
C GLY A 88 -4.40 -3.50 -16.77
N ARG A 89 -4.12 -4.46 -15.89
CA ARG A 89 -3.62 -5.81 -16.21
C ARG A 89 -4.38 -6.92 -15.48
N ILE A 90 -5.50 -6.60 -14.82
CA ILE A 90 -6.27 -7.55 -14.03
C ILE A 90 -6.85 -8.65 -14.94
N ASN A 91 -6.60 -9.90 -14.56
CA ASN A 91 -7.22 -11.05 -15.19
C ASN A 91 -8.55 -11.37 -14.51
N TRP A 92 -9.62 -10.70 -14.95
CA TRP A 92 -10.95 -10.84 -14.36
C TRP A 92 -11.56 -12.24 -14.53
N SER A 93 -11.16 -13.03 -15.52
CA SER A 93 -11.70 -14.40 -15.66
C SER A 93 -11.16 -15.36 -14.59
N GLN A 94 -10.00 -15.03 -14.00
CA GLN A 94 -9.44 -15.76 -12.85
C GLN A 94 -10.03 -15.29 -11.51
N LEU A 95 -10.83 -14.23 -11.50
CA LEU A 95 -11.51 -13.79 -10.28
C LEU A 95 -12.90 -14.43 -10.17
N PRO A 96 -13.42 -14.62 -8.94
CA PRO A 96 -14.76 -15.14 -8.72
C PRO A 96 -15.87 -14.27 -9.36
N GLU A 97 -17.08 -14.81 -9.45
CA GLU A 97 -18.28 -14.07 -9.89
C GLU A 97 -18.62 -12.93 -8.93
N ILE A 98 -18.44 -13.13 -7.62
CA ILE A 98 -18.65 -12.11 -6.59
C ILE A 98 -17.30 -11.67 -6.05
N VAL A 99 -16.95 -10.40 -6.29
CA VAL A 99 -15.65 -9.83 -5.92
C VAL A 99 -15.86 -8.70 -4.92
N VAL A 100 -15.05 -8.69 -3.86
CA VAL A 100 -14.93 -7.56 -2.94
C VAL A 100 -13.71 -6.74 -3.32
N LEU A 101 -13.90 -5.44 -3.47
CA LEU A 101 -12.86 -4.48 -3.83
C LEU A 101 -12.61 -3.55 -2.64
N LEU A 102 -11.35 -3.16 -2.42
CA LEU A 102 -10.98 -2.03 -1.57
C LEU A 102 -10.34 -0.95 -2.45
N GLU A 103 -11.02 0.19 -2.57
CA GLU A 103 -10.60 1.30 -3.42
C GLU A 103 -10.44 2.60 -2.62
N PRO A 104 -9.55 3.51 -3.05
CA PRO A 104 -9.38 4.81 -2.42
C PRO A 104 -10.69 5.58 -2.31
N ILE A 105 -10.88 6.33 -1.22
CA ILE A 105 -12.05 7.20 -0.93
C ILE A 105 -13.34 6.42 -0.63
N ILE A 106 -13.63 5.34 -1.36
CA ILE A 106 -14.91 4.62 -1.28
C ILE A 106 -14.89 3.54 -0.19
N GLY A 107 -13.73 2.91 0.04
CA GLY A 107 -13.61 1.77 0.93
C GLY A 107 -14.00 0.47 0.24
N GLU A 108 -14.64 -0.42 1.00
CA GLU A 108 -15.03 -1.74 0.49
C GLU A 108 -16.36 -1.68 -0.27
N ARG A 109 -16.42 -2.41 -1.38
CA ARG A 109 -17.66 -2.65 -2.13
C ARG A 109 -17.68 -4.01 -2.79
N VAL A 110 -18.89 -4.50 -3.03
CA VAL A 110 -19.14 -5.79 -3.67
C VAL A 110 -19.58 -5.57 -5.11
N VAL A 111 -18.96 -6.27 -6.03
CA VAL A 111 -19.31 -6.23 -7.46
C VAL A 111 -19.52 -7.64 -8.00
N TYR A 112 -20.47 -7.77 -8.92
CA TYR A 112 -20.59 -8.93 -9.79
C TYR A 112 -19.65 -8.77 -10.97
N ASN A 113 -18.78 -9.76 -11.16
CA ASN A 113 -17.84 -9.89 -12.24
C ASN A 113 -18.45 -10.77 -13.35
N PRO A 114 -18.85 -10.18 -14.50
CA PRO A 114 -19.50 -10.93 -15.59
C PRO A 114 -18.56 -11.92 -16.28
N LEU A 115 -17.25 -11.81 -16.04
CA LEU A 115 -16.21 -12.67 -16.59
C LEU A 115 -15.82 -13.81 -15.63
N GLY A 116 -16.34 -13.79 -14.40
CA GLY A 116 -15.95 -14.75 -13.37
C GLY A 116 -16.45 -16.17 -13.68
N GLY A 117 -15.52 -17.13 -13.60
CA GLY A 117 -15.82 -18.57 -13.65
C GLY A 117 -16.46 -19.07 -14.94
N SER A 118 -16.33 -18.35 -16.06
CA SER A 118 -16.94 -18.68 -17.35
C SER A 118 -16.04 -18.26 -18.50
N ASP A 119 -15.84 -19.15 -19.47
CA ASP A 119 -15.12 -18.86 -20.71
C ASP A 119 -15.92 -17.94 -21.66
N THR A 120 -17.23 -17.81 -21.40
CA THR A 120 -18.12 -16.94 -22.18
C THR A 120 -18.49 -15.68 -21.40
N VAL A 121 -18.40 -14.53 -22.06
CA VAL A 121 -18.81 -13.23 -21.51
C VAL A 121 -20.34 -13.17 -21.48
N ARG A 122 -20.91 -13.00 -20.27
CA ARG A 122 -22.36 -12.83 -20.09
C ARG A 122 -22.78 -11.41 -20.48
N THR A 123 -23.98 -11.26 -21.06
CA THR A 123 -24.63 -9.97 -21.23
C THR A 123 -25.05 -9.37 -19.87
N GLU A 124 -25.43 -8.08 -19.84
CA GLU A 124 -25.91 -7.46 -18.59
C GLU A 124 -27.16 -8.17 -18.04
N ALA A 125 -28.11 -8.54 -18.92
CA ALA A 125 -29.35 -9.21 -18.52
C ALA A 125 -29.09 -10.58 -17.90
N GLU A 126 -28.27 -11.41 -18.56
CA GLU A 126 -27.84 -12.72 -18.05
C GLU A 126 -27.06 -12.58 -16.73
N SER A 127 -26.22 -11.53 -16.61
CA SER A 127 -25.46 -11.25 -15.39
C SER A 127 -26.38 -10.93 -14.22
N ARG A 128 -27.47 -10.19 -14.46
CA ARG A 128 -28.48 -9.88 -13.42
C ARG A 128 -29.21 -11.14 -12.97
N GLU A 129 -29.72 -11.93 -13.91
CA GLU A 129 -30.44 -13.17 -13.59
C GLU A 129 -29.53 -14.19 -12.87
N ARG A 130 -28.26 -14.25 -13.27
CA ARG A 130 -27.26 -15.09 -12.59
C ARG A 130 -26.99 -14.58 -11.17
N LEU A 131 -26.79 -13.28 -11.00
CA LEU A 131 -26.59 -12.67 -9.69
C LEU A 131 -27.77 -12.93 -8.74
N GLU A 132 -29.00 -12.80 -9.22
CA GLU A 132 -30.20 -13.06 -8.39
C GLU A 132 -30.23 -14.49 -7.85
N ARG A 133 -29.86 -15.47 -8.69
CA ARG A 133 -29.74 -16.88 -8.27
C ARG A 133 -28.61 -17.09 -7.27
N VAL A 134 -27.43 -16.54 -7.56
CA VAL A 134 -26.25 -16.62 -6.68
C VAL A 134 -26.54 -16.01 -5.32
N TRP A 135 -27.18 -14.83 -5.28
CA TRP A 135 -27.49 -14.15 -4.02
C TRP A 135 -28.56 -14.88 -3.21
N GLN A 136 -29.58 -15.41 -3.89
CA GLN A 136 -30.60 -16.25 -3.26
C GLN A 136 -29.99 -17.51 -2.64
N GLU A 137 -29.02 -18.14 -3.30
CA GLU A 137 -28.32 -19.31 -2.78
C GLU A 137 -27.44 -18.98 -1.57
N LEU A 138 -26.66 -17.88 -1.64
CA LEU A 138 -25.74 -17.48 -0.57
C LEU A 138 -26.45 -16.91 0.67
N TYR A 139 -27.52 -16.13 0.47
CA TYR A 139 -28.13 -15.31 1.51
C TYR A 139 -29.62 -15.57 1.73
N GLY A 140 -30.27 -16.41 0.92
CA GLY A 140 -31.70 -16.71 1.04
C GLY A 140 -32.62 -15.54 0.64
N ARG A 141 -32.08 -14.49 0.01
CA ARG A 141 -32.81 -13.28 -0.38
C ARG A 141 -32.14 -12.62 -1.58
N GLN A 142 -32.77 -11.58 -2.12
CA GLN A 142 -32.21 -10.71 -3.15
C GLN A 142 -31.39 -9.54 -2.57
N PRO A 143 -30.41 -9.00 -3.31
CA PRO A 143 -29.75 -7.76 -2.92
C PRO A 143 -30.75 -6.60 -2.89
N GLN A 144 -30.47 -5.57 -2.09
CA GLN A 144 -31.36 -4.41 -2.00
C GLN A 144 -31.36 -3.60 -3.31
N PHE A 145 -30.18 -3.38 -3.89
CA PHE A 145 -30.05 -2.78 -5.21
C PHE A 145 -28.92 -3.41 -6.01
N VAL A 146 -29.15 -3.55 -7.31
CA VAL A 146 -28.15 -3.97 -8.31
C VAL A 146 -28.10 -2.93 -9.42
N ARG A 147 -26.97 -2.26 -9.59
CA ARG A 147 -26.79 -1.20 -10.58
C ARG A 147 -25.61 -1.50 -11.48
N ARG A 148 -25.68 -1.11 -12.76
CA ARG A 148 -24.50 -1.12 -13.63
C ARG A 148 -23.45 -0.15 -13.09
N THR A 149 -22.18 -0.51 -13.20
CA THR A 149 -21.10 0.45 -13.02
C THR A 149 -21.09 1.48 -14.15
N LEU A 150 -20.50 2.63 -13.88
CA LEU A 150 -20.46 3.77 -14.78
C LEU A 150 -19.01 4.18 -15.06
N PRO A 151 -18.70 4.63 -16.29
CA PRO A 151 -17.41 5.22 -16.61
C PRO A 151 -17.10 6.40 -15.70
N LEU A 152 -15.82 6.61 -15.40
CA LEU A 152 -15.37 7.63 -14.47
C LEU A 152 -15.87 9.03 -14.86
N SER A 153 -15.88 9.35 -16.16
CA SER A 153 -16.38 10.65 -16.63
C SER A 153 -17.82 10.94 -16.21
N ARG A 154 -18.69 9.91 -16.19
CA ARG A 154 -20.11 10.02 -15.77
C ARG A 154 -20.27 10.10 -14.26
N VAL A 155 -19.44 9.39 -13.51
CA VAL A 155 -19.47 9.39 -12.05
C VAL A 155 -19.03 10.75 -11.47
N LEU A 156 -18.17 11.48 -12.19
CA LEU A 156 -17.73 12.81 -11.76
C LEU A 156 -18.76 13.92 -12.04
N GLU A 157 -19.74 13.72 -12.92
CA GLU A 157 -20.76 14.72 -13.28
C GLU A 157 -21.58 15.19 -12.04
N PRO A 158 -22.06 14.29 -11.15
CA PRO A 158 -22.70 14.69 -9.89
C PRO A 158 -21.79 15.48 -8.93
N VAL A 159 -20.51 15.10 -8.81
CA VAL A 159 -19.54 15.81 -7.95
C VAL A 159 -19.33 17.23 -8.47
N LEU A 160 -19.20 17.37 -9.80
CA LEU A 160 -19.10 18.66 -10.47
C LEU A 160 -20.36 19.52 -10.26
N ALA A 161 -21.56 18.93 -10.38
CA ALA A 161 -22.81 19.63 -10.12
C ALA A 161 -22.87 20.14 -8.66
N GLY A 162 -22.46 19.31 -7.70
CA GLY A 162 -22.37 19.70 -6.29
C GLY A 162 -21.41 20.87 -6.05
N LEU A 163 -20.22 20.85 -6.67
CA LEU A 163 -19.25 21.95 -6.58
C LEU A 163 -19.79 23.25 -7.17
N ARG A 164 -20.49 23.18 -8.32
CA ARG A 164 -21.13 24.36 -8.95
C ARG A 164 -22.22 24.93 -8.04
N ALA A 165 -23.09 24.08 -7.50
CA ALA A 165 -24.15 24.49 -6.59
C ALA A 165 -23.61 25.11 -5.29
N GLY A 166 -22.49 24.57 -4.77
CA GLY A 166 -21.81 25.10 -3.59
C GLY A 166 -20.93 26.33 -3.82
N GLY A 167 -20.89 26.89 -5.04
CA GLY A 167 -20.13 28.10 -5.35
C GLY A 167 -18.62 27.91 -5.53
N ASN A 168 -18.11 26.67 -5.54
CA ASN A 168 -16.69 26.34 -5.69
C ASN A 168 -16.23 26.41 -7.15
N ARG A 169 -16.33 27.60 -7.77
CA ARG A 169 -16.15 27.80 -9.22
C ARG A 169 -14.81 27.30 -9.77
N GLN A 170 -13.70 27.56 -9.06
CA GLN A 170 -12.37 27.16 -9.51
C GLN A 170 -12.18 25.63 -9.50
N GLU A 171 -12.63 24.99 -8.43
CA GLU A 171 -12.57 23.52 -8.30
C GLU A 171 -13.52 22.86 -9.30
N ALA A 172 -14.72 23.41 -9.50
CA ALA A 172 -15.64 22.95 -10.53
C ALA A 172 -15.03 23.05 -11.94
N ALA A 173 -14.39 24.17 -12.29
CA ALA A 173 -13.72 24.33 -13.58
C ALA A 173 -12.57 23.32 -13.77
N THR A 174 -11.80 23.07 -12.70
CA THR A 174 -10.72 22.08 -12.71
C THR A 174 -11.27 20.66 -12.90
N LEU A 175 -12.35 20.30 -12.20
CA LEU A 175 -12.99 18.99 -12.31
C LEU A 175 -13.64 18.79 -13.69
N ASP A 176 -14.24 19.83 -14.27
CA ASP A 176 -14.82 19.81 -15.62
C ASP A 176 -13.76 19.53 -16.70
N ALA A 177 -12.55 20.09 -16.54
CA ALA A 177 -11.40 19.76 -17.38
C ALA A 177 -10.98 18.29 -17.23
N PHE A 178 -10.99 17.74 -16.00
CA PHE A 178 -10.74 16.31 -15.79
C PHE A 178 -11.84 15.43 -16.40
N VAL A 179 -13.11 15.79 -16.27
CA VAL A 179 -14.23 15.08 -16.91
C VAL A 179 -14.01 14.99 -18.42
N SER A 180 -13.60 16.10 -19.05
CA SER A 180 -13.30 16.15 -20.48
C SER A 180 -12.12 15.23 -20.85
N ARG A 181 -11.03 15.24 -20.06
CA ARG A 181 -9.89 14.33 -20.26
C ARG A 181 -10.25 12.87 -20.05
N MET A 182 -11.11 12.55 -19.07
CA MET A 182 -11.55 11.17 -18.85
C MET A 182 -12.41 10.67 -20.02
N LYS A 183 -13.20 11.54 -20.67
CA LYS A 183 -13.92 11.20 -21.92
C LYS A 183 -12.97 10.86 -23.07
N GLN A 184 -11.87 11.62 -23.22
CA GLN A 184 -10.83 11.32 -24.22
C GLN A 184 -10.15 9.98 -23.90
N LEU A 185 -9.85 9.73 -22.63
CA LEU A 185 -9.25 8.49 -22.17
C LEU A 185 -10.13 7.26 -22.43
N GLU A 186 -11.42 7.39 -22.16
CA GLU A 186 -12.43 6.35 -22.43
C GLU A 186 -12.54 6.02 -23.94
N ARG A 187 -12.16 6.96 -24.80
CA ARG A 187 -12.09 6.79 -26.27
C ARG A 187 -10.70 6.35 -26.76
N ASN A 188 -9.75 6.12 -25.86
CA ASN A 188 -8.35 5.83 -26.16
C ASN A 188 -7.64 6.92 -26.97
N GLU A 189 -8.00 8.20 -26.74
CA GLU A 189 -7.44 9.35 -27.45
C GLU A 189 -6.22 9.98 -26.73
N LEU A 190 -5.83 9.46 -25.56
CA LEU A 190 -4.70 9.96 -24.77
C LEU A 190 -3.51 9.00 -24.80
N GLU A 191 -2.30 9.57 -24.85
CA GLU A 191 -1.07 8.82 -24.70
C GLU A 191 -0.96 8.17 -23.31
N PRO A 192 -0.34 6.97 -23.17
CA PRO A 192 -0.31 6.23 -21.91
C PRO A 192 0.25 7.01 -20.72
N GLN A 193 1.31 7.79 -20.92
CA GLN A 193 1.91 8.60 -19.85
C GLN A 193 1.00 9.74 -19.41
N GLU A 194 0.31 10.39 -20.35
CA GLU A 194 -0.66 11.45 -20.06
C GLU A 194 -1.90 10.91 -19.35
N ALA A 195 -2.33 9.70 -19.71
CA ALA A 195 -3.40 8.99 -19.04
C ALA A 195 -3.07 8.68 -17.57
N ILE A 196 -1.87 8.16 -17.30
CA ILE A 196 -1.39 7.89 -15.93
C ILE A 196 -1.35 9.19 -15.12
N LYS A 197 -0.73 10.23 -15.66
CA LYS A 197 -0.63 11.54 -14.99
C LYS A 197 -2.00 12.13 -14.70
N SER A 198 -2.90 12.13 -15.68
CA SER A 198 -4.24 12.71 -15.53
C SER A 198 -5.07 11.99 -14.46
N ARG A 199 -4.96 10.66 -14.35
CA ARG A 199 -5.62 9.90 -13.27
C ARG A 199 -5.00 10.20 -11.90
N GLY A 200 -3.67 10.27 -11.81
CA GLY A 200 -2.97 10.61 -10.57
C GLY A 200 -3.32 12.01 -10.04
N ASP A 201 -3.39 13.00 -10.95
CA ASP A 201 -3.79 14.36 -10.61
C ASP A 201 -5.27 14.43 -10.18
N LEU A 202 -6.16 13.69 -10.86
CA LEU A 202 -7.57 13.57 -10.48
C LEU A 202 -7.72 12.93 -9.10
N LEU A 203 -7.04 11.82 -8.83
CA LEU A 203 -7.10 11.14 -7.54
C LEU A 203 -6.63 12.08 -6.41
N THR A 204 -5.56 12.83 -6.63
CA THR A 204 -5.06 13.84 -5.68
C THR A 204 -6.11 14.92 -5.43
N MET A 205 -6.77 15.41 -6.47
CA MET A 205 -7.86 16.38 -6.34
C MET A 205 -9.05 15.81 -5.55
N LEU A 206 -9.50 14.59 -5.88
CA LEU A 206 -10.61 13.94 -5.19
C LEU A 206 -10.29 13.69 -3.71
N ARG A 207 -9.06 13.30 -3.37
CA ARG A 207 -8.63 13.15 -1.97
C ARG A 207 -8.69 14.47 -1.20
N ARG A 208 -8.27 15.59 -1.80
CA ARG A 208 -8.36 16.92 -1.17
C ARG A 208 -9.81 17.36 -0.94
N LEU A 209 -10.71 17.00 -1.86
CA LEU A 209 -12.13 17.25 -1.69
C LEU A 209 -12.72 16.35 -0.59
N HIS A 210 -12.39 15.06 -0.59
CA HIS A 210 -12.84 14.11 0.41
C HIS A 210 -12.36 14.47 1.82
N ALA A 211 -11.13 14.96 1.97
CA ALA A 211 -10.59 15.40 3.25
C ALA A 211 -11.36 16.58 3.87
N ARG A 212 -12.13 17.33 3.07
CA ARG A 212 -13.01 18.44 3.50
C ARG A 212 -14.49 18.05 3.57
N ASP A 213 -14.81 16.79 3.24
CA ASP A 213 -16.18 16.29 3.19
C ASP A 213 -16.58 15.71 4.56
N GLU A 214 -16.90 16.61 5.49
CA GLU A 214 -17.29 16.25 6.87
C GLU A 214 -18.52 15.33 6.92
N ASN A 215 -19.41 15.44 5.93
CA ASN A 215 -20.66 14.69 5.86
C ASN A 215 -20.54 13.37 5.08
N GLY A 216 -19.35 13.05 4.53
CA GLY A 216 -19.11 11.83 3.77
C GLY A 216 -19.95 11.68 2.49
N VAL A 217 -20.37 12.79 1.88
CA VAL A 217 -21.22 12.82 0.68
C VAL A 217 -20.49 12.30 -0.57
N MET A 218 -19.16 12.41 -0.62
CA MET A 218 -18.36 12.06 -1.78
C MET A 218 -18.31 10.56 -2.05
N ALA A 219 -18.09 9.75 -1.01
CA ALA A 219 -17.91 8.30 -1.18
C ALA A 219 -19.13 7.62 -1.85
N PRO A 220 -20.39 7.93 -1.47
CA PRO A 220 -21.57 7.47 -2.19
C PRO A 220 -21.63 7.90 -3.67
N LEU A 221 -21.20 9.12 -4.00
CA LEU A 221 -21.21 9.61 -5.38
C LEU A 221 -20.21 8.86 -6.26
N LEU A 222 -19.06 8.47 -5.72
CA LEU A 222 -18.01 7.75 -6.45
C LEU A 222 -18.27 6.23 -6.55
N ARG A 223 -19.08 5.67 -5.65
CA ARG A 223 -19.35 4.21 -5.54
C ARG A 223 -19.78 3.51 -6.85
N PRO A 224 -20.55 4.14 -7.76
CA PRO A 224 -20.95 3.52 -9.03
C PRO A 224 -19.83 3.37 -10.07
N MET A 225 -18.61 3.85 -9.82
CA MET A 225 -17.52 3.77 -10.80
C MET A 225 -17.18 2.33 -11.20
N GLU A 226 -16.59 2.15 -12.37
CA GLU A 226 -16.01 0.84 -12.73
C GLU A 226 -14.93 0.40 -11.72
N PRO A 227 -14.73 -0.91 -11.51
CA PRO A 227 -13.67 -1.42 -10.65
C PRO A 227 -12.30 -0.84 -11.00
N PHE A 228 -11.61 -0.28 -10.00
CA PHE A 228 -10.26 0.29 -10.10
C PHE A 228 -10.12 1.40 -11.16
N ALA A 229 -11.22 2.11 -11.49
CA ALA A 229 -11.21 3.16 -12.51
C ALA A 229 -10.22 4.30 -12.21
N LEU A 230 -10.10 4.70 -10.93
CA LEU A 230 -9.15 5.72 -10.48
C LEU A 230 -7.69 5.25 -10.54
N GLU A 231 -7.47 3.93 -10.55
CA GLU A 231 -6.14 3.31 -10.51
C GLU A 231 -5.66 2.86 -11.90
N GLY A 232 -6.48 3.04 -12.93
CA GLY A 232 -6.07 2.82 -14.32
C GLY A 232 -6.60 1.54 -14.97
N GLU A 233 -7.55 0.84 -14.34
CA GLU A 233 -8.25 -0.25 -15.02
C GLU A 233 -9.00 0.27 -16.26
N ARG A 234 -9.06 -0.59 -17.28
CA ARG A 234 -9.67 -0.27 -18.57
C ARG A 234 -11.18 -0.46 -18.51
N ASN A 235 -11.90 0.45 -19.15
CA ASN A 235 -13.33 0.30 -19.39
C ASN A 235 -13.58 -0.94 -20.25
N ARG A 236 -14.66 -1.67 -19.95
CA ARG A 236 -14.99 -2.95 -20.60
C ARG A 236 -16.32 -2.85 -21.33
N SER A 237 -16.47 -3.64 -22.39
CA SER A 237 -17.69 -3.68 -23.20
C SER A 237 -18.90 -4.19 -22.41
N VAL A 238 -18.68 -5.06 -21.42
CA VAL A 238 -19.72 -5.53 -20.51
C VAL A 238 -19.51 -4.91 -19.14
N PRO A 239 -20.53 -4.22 -18.58
CA PRO A 239 -20.41 -3.55 -17.30
C PRO A 239 -20.39 -4.57 -16.15
N PHE A 240 -19.63 -4.23 -15.11
CA PHE A 240 -19.79 -4.87 -13.81
C PHE A 240 -21.13 -4.45 -13.19
N LEU A 241 -21.67 -5.26 -12.30
CA LEU A 241 -22.84 -4.88 -11.51
C LEU A 241 -22.38 -4.55 -10.09
N LEU A 242 -22.61 -3.32 -9.64
CA LEU A 242 -22.48 -2.92 -8.25
C LEU A 242 -23.62 -3.54 -7.45
N ILE A 243 -23.26 -4.25 -6.39
CA ILE A 243 -24.19 -4.85 -5.44
C ILE A 243 -24.26 -3.94 -4.21
N GLN A 244 -25.46 -3.45 -3.91
CA GLN A 244 -25.73 -2.69 -2.70
C GLN A 244 -26.67 -3.52 -1.81
N ASP A 245 -26.14 -3.93 -0.67
CA ASP A 245 -26.86 -4.68 0.33
C ASP A 245 -26.39 -4.20 1.71
N GLU A 246 -27.17 -3.32 2.33
CA GLU A 246 -26.77 -2.63 3.56
C GLU A 246 -26.53 -3.60 4.72
N ASN A 247 -27.19 -4.76 4.71
CA ASN A 247 -27.00 -5.81 5.72
C ASN A 247 -25.63 -6.48 5.67
N LEU A 248 -24.81 -6.20 4.64
CA LEU A 248 -23.43 -6.69 4.56
C LEU A 248 -22.41 -5.76 5.19
N PHE A 249 -22.78 -4.51 5.50
CA PHE A 249 -21.83 -3.52 5.98
C PHE A 249 -21.99 -3.29 7.48
N ASP A 250 -20.88 -2.98 8.15
CA ASP A 250 -20.89 -2.62 9.57
C ASP A 250 -21.79 -1.39 9.82
N GLU A 251 -22.65 -1.49 10.83
CA GLU A 251 -23.60 -0.46 11.25
C GLU A 251 -22.92 0.80 11.82
N SER A 252 -21.61 0.74 12.10
CA SER A 252 -20.86 1.84 12.72
C SER A 252 -20.92 3.17 11.95
N GLY A 253 -21.36 3.16 10.68
CA GLY A 253 -21.55 4.36 9.86
C GLY A 253 -20.26 5.11 9.53
N LYS A 254 -19.11 4.63 10.03
CA LYS A 254 -17.79 5.23 9.82
C LYS A 254 -17.31 4.92 8.41
N GLN A 255 -17.00 5.98 7.66
CA GLN A 255 -16.28 5.85 6.40
C GLN A 255 -14.79 5.57 6.67
N PRO A 256 -14.12 4.75 5.84
CA PRO A 256 -14.67 4.03 4.69
C PRO A 256 -15.48 2.80 5.11
N ARG A 257 -16.60 2.55 4.39
CA ARG A 257 -17.45 1.38 4.68
C ARG A 257 -16.67 0.08 4.56
N ARG A 258 -16.93 -0.84 5.48
CA ARG A 258 -16.37 -2.21 5.48
C ARG A 258 -17.49 -3.23 5.55
N ILE A 259 -17.26 -4.35 4.88
CA ILE A 259 -18.14 -5.51 4.98
C ILE A 259 -18.01 -6.09 6.39
N ASP A 260 -19.11 -6.36 7.06
CA ASP A 260 -19.09 -7.11 8.30
C ASP A 260 -18.69 -8.57 8.00
N ARG A 261 -17.58 -9.00 8.61
CA ARG A 261 -16.99 -10.32 8.37
C ARG A 261 -17.86 -11.44 8.94
N THR A 262 -18.74 -11.15 9.90
CA THR A 262 -19.60 -12.12 10.57
C THR A 262 -20.82 -12.51 9.73
N VAL A 263 -21.28 -11.60 8.88
CA VAL A 263 -22.43 -11.81 7.97
C VAL A 263 -22.01 -12.25 6.57
N TRP A 264 -20.74 -12.05 6.20
CA TRP A 264 -20.22 -12.48 4.90
C TRP A 264 -20.34 -14.02 4.73
N ARG A 265 -20.85 -14.45 3.58
CA ARG A 265 -21.02 -15.86 3.25
C ARG A 265 -20.02 -16.27 2.19
N HIS A 266 -19.42 -17.44 2.40
CA HIS A 266 -18.52 -18.05 1.44
C HIS A 266 -19.28 -19.10 0.62
N GLY A 267 -18.86 -19.27 -0.62
CA GLY A 267 -19.39 -20.25 -1.56
C GLY A 267 -18.57 -20.27 -2.85
N GLU A 268 -18.90 -21.17 -3.76
CA GLU A 268 -18.17 -21.36 -5.03
C GLU A 268 -18.03 -20.05 -5.82
N TYR A 269 -19.05 -19.19 -5.78
CA TYR A 269 -19.09 -17.90 -6.47
C TYR A 269 -18.21 -16.80 -5.87
N THR A 270 -17.69 -17.02 -4.66
CA THR A 270 -16.80 -16.08 -3.94
C THR A 270 -15.36 -16.62 -3.84
N ARG A 271 -15.13 -17.86 -4.28
CA ARG A 271 -13.83 -18.53 -4.26
C ARG A 271 -13.17 -18.40 -5.63
N ASP A 272 -11.88 -18.12 -5.63
CA ASP A 272 -11.06 -18.21 -6.83
C ASP A 272 -10.78 -19.69 -7.16
N GLN A 273 -10.90 -20.05 -8.45
CA GLN A 273 -10.60 -21.38 -8.98
C GLN A 273 -9.13 -21.78 -8.80
N ARG A 274 -8.23 -20.81 -8.61
CA ARG A 274 -6.79 -21.01 -8.43
C ARG A 274 -6.39 -21.72 -7.14
N ARG A 275 -7.26 -21.74 -6.12
CA ARG A 275 -6.94 -22.11 -4.73
C ARG A 275 -6.72 -23.60 -4.45
N SER A 276 -6.49 -24.43 -5.47
CA SER A 276 -6.27 -25.87 -5.29
C SER A 276 -5.05 -26.22 -4.41
N SER A 277 -4.08 -25.30 -4.27
CA SER A 277 -2.83 -25.51 -3.50
C SER A 277 -2.77 -24.79 -2.14
N GLU A 278 -3.83 -24.10 -1.72
CA GLU A 278 -3.87 -23.40 -0.43
C GLU A 278 -4.82 -24.10 0.53
N VAL A 279 -4.33 -24.44 1.73
CA VAL A 279 -5.12 -25.11 2.76
C VAL A 279 -5.40 -24.13 3.90
N TYR A 280 -6.68 -23.85 4.16
CA TYR A 280 -7.10 -23.00 5.28
C TYR A 280 -7.59 -23.84 6.45
N SER A 281 -7.01 -23.67 7.63
CA SER A 281 -7.60 -24.19 8.87
C SER A 281 -8.34 -23.09 9.61
N GLY A 282 -9.56 -23.36 10.10
CA GLY A 282 -10.31 -22.42 10.94
C GLY A 282 -11.36 -21.54 10.24
N ARG A 283 -11.88 -21.97 9.08
CA ARG A 283 -12.83 -21.29 8.15
C ARG A 283 -12.15 -20.60 6.97
N GLU A 284 -12.95 -20.34 5.95
CA GLU A 284 -12.50 -19.63 4.75
C GLU A 284 -12.37 -18.12 5.00
N PRO A 285 -11.35 -17.47 4.41
CA PRO A 285 -11.19 -16.03 4.54
C PRO A 285 -12.01 -15.27 3.51
N LEU A 286 -12.39 -14.05 3.88
CA LEU A 286 -12.85 -13.06 2.89
C LEU A 286 -11.64 -12.63 2.04
N VAL A 287 -11.83 -12.53 0.73
CA VAL A 287 -10.80 -12.05 -0.20
C VAL A 287 -11.17 -10.65 -0.66
N VAL A 288 -10.30 -9.68 -0.40
CA VAL A 288 -10.49 -8.29 -0.81
C VAL A 288 -9.44 -7.94 -1.84
N CYS A 289 -9.86 -7.71 -3.08
CA CYS A 289 -8.96 -7.27 -4.13
C CYS A 289 -8.59 -5.81 -3.92
N ILE A 290 -7.31 -5.50 -4.06
CA ILE A 290 -6.75 -4.18 -3.79
C ILE A 290 -5.68 -3.86 -4.84
N GLY A 291 -5.75 -2.69 -5.45
CA GLY A 291 -4.71 -2.18 -6.32
C GLY A 291 -3.64 -1.41 -5.55
N ASP A 292 -3.14 -0.31 -6.12
CA ASP A 292 -2.26 0.61 -5.41
C ASP A 292 -3.06 1.74 -4.77
N ILE A 293 -3.51 1.48 -3.54
CA ILE A 293 -4.24 2.46 -2.74
C ILE A 293 -3.37 3.65 -2.27
N GLY A 294 -2.06 3.63 -2.54
CA GLY A 294 -1.10 4.65 -2.11
C GLY A 294 -0.91 4.71 -0.60
N VAL A 295 -0.08 5.65 -0.13
CA VAL A 295 0.24 5.82 1.30
C VAL A 295 -1.00 6.15 2.12
N GLU A 296 -1.78 7.14 1.69
CA GLU A 296 -2.98 7.62 2.41
C GLU A 296 -4.05 6.53 2.52
N GLY A 297 -4.16 5.66 1.50
CA GLY A 297 -5.10 4.55 1.54
C GLY A 297 -4.70 3.44 2.52
N ARG A 298 -3.42 3.33 2.90
CA ARG A 298 -2.95 2.28 3.83
C ARG A 298 -3.52 2.46 5.23
N ASP A 299 -4.01 3.65 5.59
CA ASP A 299 -4.74 3.85 6.84
C ASP A 299 -6.05 3.03 6.88
N MET A 300 -6.58 2.61 5.73
CA MET A 300 -7.73 1.70 5.65
C MET A 300 -7.36 0.24 5.96
N LEU A 301 -6.08 -0.12 6.09
CA LEU A 301 -5.67 -1.48 6.41
C LEU A 301 -5.47 -1.64 7.92
N PRO A 302 -5.70 -2.83 8.50
CA PRO A 302 -5.36 -3.11 9.90
C PRO A 302 -3.84 -3.03 10.14
N GLN A 303 -3.43 -3.09 11.41
CA GLN A 303 -2.01 -3.05 11.82
C GLN A 303 -1.19 -4.19 11.21
N ALA A 304 -1.76 -5.39 11.15
CA ALA A 304 -1.21 -6.55 10.47
C ALA A 304 -2.27 -7.15 9.55
N CYS A 305 -1.90 -7.52 8.34
CA CYS A 305 -2.79 -8.17 7.38
C CYS A 305 -2.05 -9.17 6.51
N ILE A 306 -2.78 -10.18 6.05
CA ILE A 306 -2.26 -11.19 5.12
C ILE A 306 -2.52 -10.72 3.70
N PHE A 307 -1.46 -10.71 2.89
CA PHE A 307 -1.51 -10.38 1.47
C PHE A 307 -1.16 -11.59 0.61
N ASP A 308 -1.82 -11.70 -0.54
CA ASP A 308 -1.37 -12.52 -1.67
C ASP A 308 -1.34 -11.66 -2.96
N SER A 309 -1.02 -12.27 -4.10
CA SER A 309 -0.95 -11.56 -5.38
C SER A 309 -1.61 -12.37 -6.50
N GLN A 310 -2.43 -11.69 -7.31
CA GLN A 310 -2.92 -12.26 -8.56
C GLN A 310 -1.81 -12.31 -9.62
N ASP A 311 -1.03 -11.23 -9.71
CA ASP A 311 0.04 -11.07 -10.72
C ASP A 311 1.22 -12.01 -10.47
N HIS A 312 1.46 -12.34 -9.20
CA HIS A 312 2.55 -13.19 -8.74
C HIS A 312 2.03 -14.35 -7.88
N PRO A 313 1.28 -15.29 -8.46
CA PRO A 313 0.71 -16.44 -7.75
C PRO A 313 1.72 -17.39 -7.12
N GLU A 314 2.92 -17.41 -7.65
CA GLU A 314 4.03 -18.20 -7.15
C GLU A 314 4.52 -17.67 -5.79
N ARG A 315 4.18 -16.42 -5.45
CA ARG A 315 4.51 -15.84 -4.16
C ARG A 315 3.53 -16.34 -3.13
N VAL A 316 4.08 -16.84 -2.05
CA VAL A 316 3.27 -17.25 -0.91
C VAL A 316 2.63 -16.07 -0.23
N PRO A 317 1.42 -16.27 0.32
CA PRO A 317 0.82 -15.31 1.22
C PRO A 317 1.80 -14.88 2.31
N TYR A 318 1.80 -13.59 2.64
CA TYR A 318 2.71 -13.03 3.62
C TYR A 318 1.99 -12.07 4.56
N ILE A 319 2.48 -11.96 5.80
CA ILE A 319 1.95 -10.99 6.76
C ILE A 319 2.69 -9.67 6.55
N TRP A 320 1.95 -8.65 6.15
CA TRP A 320 2.45 -7.29 6.02
C TRP A 320 2.12 -6.48 7.27
N TRP A 321 3.10 -5.69 7.73
CA TRP A 321 2.94 -4.80 8.88
C TRP A 321 2.71 -3.35 8.44
N ASN A 322 1.58 -2.78 8.85
CA ASN A 322 1.16 -1.44 8.52
C ASN A 322 1.75 -0.40 9.48
N ASN A 323 2.93 0.14 9.14
CA ASN A 323 3.62 1.14 9.96
C ASN A 323 2.87 2.46 10.17
N LEU A 324 1.83 2.77 9.39
CA LEU A 324 1.08 4.03 9.57
C LEU A 324 0.14 3.98 10.78
N LYS A 325 -0.12 2.79 11.33
CA LYS A 325 -0.93 2.63 12.54
C LYS A 325 -0.22 3.04 13.82
N ASP A 326 1.10 3.11 13.82
CA ASP A 326 1.90 3.51 14.98
C ASP A 326 2.91 4.63 14.70
N LEU A 327 3.17 4.96 13.42
CA LEU A 327 4.08 6.02 13.01
C LEU A 327 3.41 7.03 12.08
N THR A 328 3.82 8.29 12.20
CA THR A 328 3.52 9.29 11.16
C THR A 328 4.32 8.99 9.90
N PHE A 329 3.80 9.41 8.74
CA PHE A 329 4.49 9.25 7.46
C PHE A 329 5.94 9.78 7.47
N SER A 330 6.16 10.95 8.07
CA SER A 330 7.50 11.53 8.24
C SER A 330 8.45 10.61 9.03
N LYS A 331 8.00 10.04 10.15
CA LYS A 331 8.81 9.07 10.92
C LYS A 331 9.11 7.81 10.12
N SER A 332 8.12 7.32 9.37
CA SER A 332 8.29 6.16 8.49
C SER A 332 9.37 6.41 7.42
N LEU A 333 9.39 7.60 6.80
CA LEU A 333 10.46 7.99 5.88
C LEU A 333 11.82 8.01 6.56
N HIS A 334 11.95 8.63 7.74
CA HIS A 334 13.22 8.64 8.48
C HIS A 334 13.75 7.23 8.80
N ILE A 335 12.86 6.31 9.17
CA ILE A 335 13.20 4.91 9.44
C ILE A 335 13.66 4.21 8.15
N SER A 336 13.02 4.50 7.01
CA SER A 336 13.36 3.89 5.70
C SER A 336 14.79 4.18 5.24
N LEU A 337 15.34 5.33 5.66
CA LEU A 337 16.65 5.83 5.23
C LEU A 337 17.81 5.38 6.13
N GLN A 338 17.53 4.75 7.28
CA GLN A 338 18.56 4.42 8.28
C GLN A 338 18.42 2.99 8.78
N ALA A 339 19.37 2.13 8.41
CA ALA A 339 19.35 0.70 8.73
C ALA A 339 19.19 0.41 10.24
N PHE A 340 19.85 1.17 11.11
CA PHE A 340 19.71 0.99 12.57
C PHE A 340 18.36 1.43 13.12
N TYR A 341 17.73 2.46 12.54
CA TYR A 341 16.38 2.85 12.93
C TYR A 341 15.36 1.82 12.44
N LEU A 342 15.53 1.30 11.22
CA LEU A 342 14.73 0.20 10.70
C LEU A 342 14.84 -1.04 11.59
N ARG A 343 16.07 -1.42 11.99
CA ARG A 343 16.29 -2.52 12.94
C ARG A 343 15.62 -2.27 14.29
N ARG A 344 15.78 -1.07 14.86
CA ARG A 344 15.14 -0.71 16.14
C ARG A 344 13.62 -0.81 16.04
N TYR A 345 13.05 -0.37 14.92
CA TYR A 345 11.63 -0.44 14.67
C TYR A 345 11.15 -1.88 14.46
N ALA A 346 11.89 -2.71 13.72
CA ALA A 346 11.62 -4.15 13.57
C ALA A 346 11.58 -4.88 14.93
N ARG A 347 12.47 -4.53 15.87
CA ARG A 347 12.43 -5.05 17.24
C ARG A 347 11.17 -4.66 17.99
N ARG A 348 10.70 -3.42 17.84
CA ARG A 348 9.42 -2.96 18.40
C ARG A 348 8.25 -3.74 17.80
N VAL A 349 8.23 -3.99 16.49
CA VAL A 349 7.21 -4.83 15.84
C VAL A 349 7.20 -6.23 16.44
N ALA A 350 8.37 -6.86 16.59
CA ALA A 350 8.48 -8.18 17.22
C ALA A 350 8.02 -8.20 18.69
N GLU A 351 8.27 -7.13 19.45
CA GLU A 351 7.78 -6.97 20.82
C GLU A 351 6.26 -6.83 20.88
N LEU A 352 5.67 -6.03 19.99
CA LEU A 352 4.21 -5.88 19.89
C LEU A 352 3.54 -7.21 19.49
N TRP A 353 4.11 -7.90 18.51
CA TRP A 353 3.64 -9.22 18.09
C TRP A 353 3.74 -10.24 19.22
N GLN A 354 4.88 -10.30 19.92
CA GLN A 354 5.07 -11.22 21.04
C GLN A 354 4.08 -10.96 22.18
N LYS A 355 3.72 -9.70 22.43
CA LYS A 355 2.71 -9.34 23.42
C LYS A 355 1.32 -9.86 23.02
N GLU A 356 0.98 -9.82 21.74
CA GLU A 356 -0.34 -10.23 21.21
C GLU A 356 -0.45 -11.74 21.03
N TYR A 357 0.59 -12.39 20.50
CA TYR A 357 0.59 -13.80 20.09
C TYR A 357 1.33 -14.74 21.05
N GLY A 358 1.96 -14.20 22.10
CA GLY A 358 2.72 -14.97 23.10
C GLY A 358 4.05 -15.55 22.60
N ARG A 359 4.41 -15.32 21.34
CA ARG A 359 5.64 -15.84 20.69
C ARG A 359 6.30 -14.76 19.84
N ARG A 360 7.62 -14.79 19.75
CA ARG A 360 8.39 -13.78 19.02
C ARG A 360 8.48 -14.15 17.54
N PRO A 361 8.11 -13.26 16.60
CA PRO A 361 8.22 -13.53 15.17
C PRO A 361 9.63 -13.16 14.66
N ALA A 362 9.94 -13.60 13.44
CA ALA A 362 10.99 -12.97 12.64
C ALA A 362 10.40 -11.76 11.88
N VAL A 363 11.18 -10.69 11.76
CA VAL A 363 10.75 -9.46 11.08
C VAL A 363 11.72 -9.10 9.97
N HIS A 364 11.21 -9.07 8.75
CA HIS A 364 11.95 -8.78 7.53
C HIS A 364 11.58 -7.42 6.98
N ALA A 365 12.49 -6.78 6.23
CA ALA A 365 12.22 -5.49 5.62
C ALA A 365 12.74 -5.40 4.19
N SER A 366 11.97 -4.75 3.32
CA SER A 366 12.43 -4.33 1.99
C SER A 366 12.45 -2.80 1.94
N THR A 367 13.60 -2.21 1.66
CA THR A 367 13.77 -0.77 1.49
C THR A 367 14.95 -0.51 0.57
N ALA A 368 14.80 0.44 -0.35
CA ALA A 368 15.86 0.80 -1.28
C ALA A 368 16.10 2.30 -1.27
N VAL A 369 17.37 2.70 -1.27
CA VAL A 369 17.78 4.10 -1.13
C VAL A 369 18.88 4.44 -2.13
N SER A 370 18.82 5.65 -2.68
CA SER A 370 19.95 6.24 -3.39
C SER A 370 20.94 6.82 -2.38
N LEU A 371 22.19 6.38 -2.45
CA LEU A 371 23.26 6.78 -1.53
C LEU A 371 24.44 7.38 -2.30
N ASN A 372 24.87 8.59 -1.94
CA ASN A 372 26.06 9.23 -2.52
C ASN A 372 26.03 9.36 -4.05
N GLY A 373 24.86 9.69 -4.60
CA GLY A 373 24.65 9.82 -6.04
C GLY A 373 24.79 8.50 -6.77
N ARG A 374 24.53 7.36 -6.13
CA ARG A 374 24.38 6.05 -6.78
C ARG A 374 22.89 5.79 -7.07
N PRO A 375 22.54 4.94 -8.05
CA PRO A 375 21.18 4.45 -8.23
C PRO A 375 20.62 3.81 -6.96
N HIS A 376 19.30 3.63 -6.91
CA HIS A 376 18.65 2.96 -5.79
C HIS A 376 19.15 1.51 -5.70
N GLN A 377 19.39 1.06 -4.47
CA GLN A 377 19.68 -0.34 -4.17
C GLN A 377 19.11 -0.69 -2.80
N GLN A 378 18.94 -1.98 -2.52
CA GLN A 378 18.48 -2.45 -1.21
C GLN A 378 19.42 -1.96 -0.11
N LEU A 379 18.87 -1.41 0.98
CA LEU A 379 19.67 -0.94 2.12
C LEU A 379 20.06 -2.08 3.06
N VAL A 380 19.14 -3.02 3.25
CA VAL A 380 19.26 -4.16 4.16
C VAL A 380 18.98 -5.44 3.40
N ASP A 381 19.49 -6.55 3.89
CA ASP A 381 19.14 -7.86 3.36
C ASP A 381 17.66 -8.17 3.63
N PRO A 382 16.80 -8.35 2.61
CA PRO A 382 15.39 -8.63 2.80
C PRO A 382 15.12 -9.98 3.50
N ASN A 383 16.09 -10.89 3.51
CA ASN A 383 15.96 -12.19 4.18
C ASN A 383 16.45 -12.16 5.63
N ALA A 384 17.13 -11.10 6.07
CA ALA A 384 17.62 -11.01 7.43
C ALA A 384 16.48 -10.74 8.42
N ASP A 385 16.47 -11.46 9.55
CA ASP A 385 15.56 -11.18 10.66
C ASP A 385 16.08 -9.97 11.46
N LEU A 386 15.58 -8.79 11.11
CA LEU A 386 15.96 -7.53 11.75
C LEU A 386 15.57 -7.47 13.24
N ALA A 387 14.68 -8.35 13.72
CA ALA A 387 14.32 -8.41 15.13
C ALA A 387 15.39 -9.08 16.00
N THR A 388 16.31 -9.85 15.41
CA THR A 388 17.31 -10.64 16.14
C THR A 388 18.75 -10.42 15.68
N VAL A 389 18.98 -9.89 14.47
CA VAL A 389 20.34 -9.66 13.94
C VAL A 389 21.23 -8.89 14.93
N PRO A 390 22.49 -9.33 15.11
CA PRO A 390 23.44 -8.68 15.99
C PRO A 390 23.85 -7.32 15.43
N VAL A 391 24.34 -6.45 16.32
CA VAL A 391 24.98 -5.19 15.93
C VAL A 391 26.45 -5.29 16.23
N THR A 392 27.24 -5.17 15.17
CA THR A 392 28.67 -4.92 15.28
C THR A 392 28.86 -3.40 15.29
N TRP A 393 29.32 -2.87 16.42
CA TRP A 393 29.58 -1.42 16.57
C TRP A 393 30.83 -0.97 15.81
N PHE A 394 31.77 -1.89 15.61
CA PHE A 394 33.04 -1.67 14.93
C PHE A 394 33.19 -2.61 13.74
N GLY A 395 32.90 -2.10 12.54
CA GLY A 395 32.93 -2.87 11.30
C GLY A 395 31.55 -3.01 10.64
N HIS A 396 31.54 -3.70 9.51
CA HIS A 396 30.36 -3.85 8.68
C HIS A 396 29.38 -4.89 9.22
N ASN A 397 28.10 -4.54 9.29
CA ASN A 397 27.02 -5.44 9.63
C ASN A 397 26.55 -6.19 8.39
N ALA A 398 26.69 -7.52 8.34
CA ALA A 398 26.36 -8.34 7.17
C ALA A 398 24.89 -8.26 6.70
N TRP A 399 23.98 -7.78 7.56
CA TRP A 399 22.57 -7.56 7.21
C TRP A 399 22.31 -6.19 6.56
N ILE A 400 23.32 -5.32 6.50
CA ILE A 400 23.33 -4.08 5.73
C ILE A 400 24.01 -4.40 4.40
N ARG A 401 23.41 -3.99 3.27
CA ARG A 401 23.98 -4.30 1.96
C ARG A 401 25.14 -3.37 1.62
N ASP A 402 26.16 -3.92 0.98
CA ASP A 402 27.28 -3.16 0.44
C ASP A 402 26.84 -2.22 -0.69
N LEU A 403 27.63 -1.18 -0.94
CA LEU A 403 27.38 -0.25 -2.03
C LEU A 403 27.91 -0.81 -3.36
N GLU A 404 27.09 -1.57 -4.06
CA GLU A 404 27.46 -2.24 -5.31
C GLU A 404 27.29 -1.33 -6.55
N MET A 405 26.23 -0.52 -6.58
CA MET A 405 25.88 0.26 -7.78
C MET A 405 26.84 1.42 -8.03
N PRO A 406 27.44 1.62 -9.23
CA PRO A 406 28.40 2.69 -9.51
C PRO A 406 27.80 4.09 -9.27
N ARG A 407 28.67 5.08 -9.00
CA ARG A 407 28.22 6.47 -8.87
C ARG A 407 27.71 6.99 -10.21
N ILE A 408 26.58 7.69 -10.16
CA ILE A 408 26.05 8.45 -11.29
C ILE A 408 27.08 9.55 -11.61
N PRO A 409 27.50 9.69 -12.89
CA PRO A 409 28.38 10.77 -13.32
C PRO A 409 27.83 12.14 -12.91
N ARG A 410 28.70 13.07 -12.50
CA ARG A 410 28.28 14.39 -12.01
C ARG A 410 27.51 15.18 -13.06
N GLU A 411 27.82 14.95 -14.33
CA GLU A 411 27.21 15.57 -15.51
C GLU A 411 25.76 15.10 -15.76
N ALA A 412 25.38 13.95 -15.21
CA ALA A 412 24.01 13.42 -15.26
C ALA A 412 23.16 13.95 -14.09
N LEU A 413 23.77 14.11 -12.90
CA LEU A 413 23.09 14.70 -11.73
C LEU A 413 22.70 16.17 -11.93
N SER A 414 23.47 16.94 -12.70
CA SER A 414 23.21 18.36 -12.97
C SER A 414 22.04 18.62 -13.94
N ARG A 415 21.58 17.60 -14.68
CA ARG A 415 20.48 17.74 -15.66
C ARG A 415 19.10 17.36 -15.11
N GLY A 416 19.01 16.92 -13.85
CA GLY A 416 17.74 16.47 -13.26
C GLY A 416 17.10 15.30 -14.01
N GLN A 417 17.87 14.53 -14.79
CA GLN A 417 17.38 13.32 -15.44
C GLN A 417 17.22 12.22 -14.39
N ASP A 418 16.04 11.64 -14.30
CA ASP A 418 15.79 10.41 -13.55
C ASP A 418 16.69 9.31 -14.12
N PHE A 419 17.79 8.98 -13.43
CA PHE A 419 18.65 7.89 -13.83
C PHE A 419 17.99 6.58 -13.41
N ILE A 420 17.21 6.01 -14.33
CA ILE A 420 16.79 4.61 -14.25
C ILE A 420 18.02 3.81 -14.68
N GLY A 421 18.78 3.30 -13.69
CA GLY A 421 19.81 2.30 -13.96
C GLY A 421 19.21 1.03 -14.59
N PRO A 422 20.05 0.13 -15.12
CA PRO A 422 19.57 -1.11 -15.70
C PRO A 422 18.69 -1.93 -14.76
#